data_AF-A0A535IYF5-F1
#
_entry.id   AF-A0A535IYF5-F1
#
_cell.length_a   1.000
_cell.length_b   1.000
_cell.length_c   1.000
_cell.angle_alpha   90.00
_cell.angle_beta   90.00
_cell.angle_gamma   90.00
#
_symmetry.space_group_name_H-M   'P 1'
#
loop_
_entity.id
_entity.type
_entity.pdbx_description
1 polymer ?
#
loop_
_entity_poly.entity_id
_entity_poly.type
_entity_poly.pdbx_seq_one_letter_code
_entity_poly.pdbx_strand_id
1 'polypeptide(L)'
;MTTLIPEDDNRAGKDAPLRHDIRMLGDALGQAIQQHEGTTVFETVEQIRRKCKLLRTCGEALISASGTEATQIQQEIAALGQEIASIVDGCDLDTTIDVIRAFTIYFHLVNTVEQHHRTRRYNYEAITSSTPLHGSLAALV
;
A
#
# COMPACT_ATOMS: atom_id res chain seq x y z
N MET A 1 -17.71 22.98 26.10
CA MET A 1 -17.36 23.40 24.72
C MET A 1 -15.90 23.03 24.52
N THR A 2 -15.63 21.74 24.30
CA THR A 2 -14.29 21.16 24.24
C THR A 2 -13.92 21.01 22.79
N THR A 3 -12.98 21.83 22.35
CA THR A 3 -12.43 21.85 21.00
C THR A 3 -11.65 20.55 20.77
N LEU A 4 -12.15 19.71 19.87
CA LEU A 4 -11.41 18.57 19.32
C LEU A 4 -10.26 19.15 18.48
N ILE A 5 -9.03 19.00 18.97
CA ILE A 5 -7.81 19.22 18.19
C ILE A 5 -7.76 18.13 17.10
N PRO A 6 -7.49 18.46 15.84
CA PRO A 6 -7.30 17.46 14.80
C PRO A 6 -6.00 16.69 15.05
N GLU A 7 -6.09 15.43 15.51
CA GLU A 7 -4.95 14.53 15.66
C GLU A 7 -4.36 14.05 14.31
N ASP A 8 -4.93 14.47 13.18
CA ASP A 8 -4.64 13.90 11.87
C ASP A 8 -3.31 14.36 11.26
N ASP A 9 -2.81 15.54 11.66
CA ASP A 9 -1.61 16.15 11.07
C ASP A 9 -0.29 15.48 11.55
N ASN A 10 -0.29 14.86 12.74
CA ASN A 10 0.90 14.24 13.32
C ASN A 10 1.16 12.81 12.83
N ARG A 11 0.14 12.11 12.28
CA ARG A 11 0.32 10.79 11.66
C ARG A 11 1.01 10.90 10.30
N ALA A 12 0.61 11.89 9.50
CA ALA A 12 1.17 12.13 8.17
C ALA A 12 2.69 12.38 8.21
N GLY A 13 3.19 13.12 9.20
CA GLY A 13 4.62 13.35 9.42
C GLY A 13 5.38 12.11 9.90
N LYS A 14 4.78 11.30 10.79
CA LYS A 14 5.37 10.05 11.32
C LYS A 14 5.48 8.95 10.26
N ASP A 15 4.58 8.92 9.28
CA ASP A 15 4.56 7.92 8.22
C ASP A 15 5.41 8.32 6.98
N ALA A 16 5.98 9.53 6.96
CA ALA A 16 6.80 10.00 5.84
C ALA A 16 8.06 9.14 5.57
N PRO A 17 8.81 8.69 6.61
CA PRO A 17 9.93 7.78 6.43
C PRO A 17 9.51 6.41 5.87
N LEU A 18 8.41 5.84 6.37
CA LEU A 18 7.83 4.58 5.87
C LEU A 18 7.47 4.69 4.39
N ARG A 19 6.78 5.76 3.99
CA ARG A 19 6.43 6.01 2.58
C ARG A 19 7.64 6.24 1.70
N HIS A 20 8.74 6.78 2.23
CA HIS A 20 9.99 6.92 1.48
C HIS A 20 10.63 5.56 1.22
N ASP A 21 10.76 4.72 2.25
CA ASP A 21 11.35 3.39 2.13
C ASP A 21 10.54 2.48 1.19
N ILE A 22 9.21 2.50 1.29
CA ILE A 22 8.33 1.75 0.36
C ILE A 22 8.54 2.20 -1.09
N ARG A 23 8.69 3.51 -1.34
CA ARG A 23 8.96 4.03 -2.69
C ARG A 23 10.32 3.57 -3.19
N MET A 24 11.37 3.72 -2.39
CA MET A 24 12.73 3.28 -2.74
C MET A 24 12.78 1.79 -3.10
N LEU A 25 12.14 0.92 -2.30
CA LEU A 25 12.10 -0.51 -2.58
C LEU A 25 11.20 -0.85 -3.77
N GLY A 26 10.09 -0.12 -3.96
CA GLY A 26 9.25 -0.25 -5.14
C GLY A 26 10.00 0.10 -6.44
N ASP A 27 10.77 1.19 -6.42
CA ASP A 27 11.59 1.61 -7.56
C ASP A 27 12.69 0.59 -7.86
N ALA A 28 13.35 0.05 -6.83
CA ALA A 28 14.36 -1.00 -6.98
C ALA A 28 13.76 -2.30 -7.55
N LEU A 29 12.58 -2.72 -7.08
CA LEU A 29 11.87 -3.88 -7.63
C LEU A 29 11.47 -3.63 -9.09
N GLY A 30 10.99 -2.44 -9.42
CA GLY A 30 10.66 -2.06 -10.79
C GLY A 30 11.85 -2.19 -11.74
N GLN A 31 13.02 -1.71 -11.31
CA GLN A 31 14.27 -1.86 -12.06
C GLN A 31 14.66 -3.34 -12.22
N ALA A 32 14.53 -4.15 -11.16
CA ALA A 32 14.83 -5.58 -11.22
C ALA A 32 13.91 -6.33 -12.19
N ILE A 33 12.61 -6.04 -12.18
CA ILE A 33 11.64 -6.64 -13.12
C ILE A 33 12.02 -6.28 -14.56
N GLN A 34 12.33 -5.01 -14.84
CA GLN A 34 12.76 -4.60 -16.18
C GLN A 34 14.04 -5.30 -16.64
N GLN A 35 14.99 -5.52 -15.74
CA GLN A 35 16.27 -6.16 -16.05
C GLN A 35 16.16 -7.67 -16.27
N HIS A 36 15.31 -8.35 -15.52
CA HIS A 36 15.25 -9.82 -15.51
C HIS A 36 14.11 -10.39 -16.35
N GLU A 37 12.92 -9.79 -16.27
CA GLU A 37 11.69 -10.28 -16.93
C GLU A 37 11.30 -9.42 -18.15
N GLY A 38 12.00 -8.30 -18.35
CA GLY A 38 11.83 -7.42 -19.49
C GLY A 38 10.70 -6.39 -19.35
N THR A 39 10.56 -5.57 -20.39
CA THR A 39 9.65 -4.41 -20.38
C THR A 39 8.18 -4.81 -20.38
N THR A 40 7.80 -5.89 -21.07
CA THR A 40 6.40 -6.35 -21.15
C THR A 40 5.83 -6.69 -19.77
N VAL A 41 6.59 -7.45 -18.97
CA VAL A 41 6.18 -7.82 -17.60
C VAL A 41 6.09 -6.58 -16.72
N PHE A 42 7.10 -5.71 -16.77
CA PHE A 42 7.09 -4.46 -16.03
C PHE A 42 5.87 -3.58 -16.36
N GLU A 43 5.58 -3.39 -17.64
CA GLU A 43 4.43 -2.59 -18.09
C GLU A 43 3.11 -3.20 -17.63
N THR A 44 2.98 -4.52 -17.69
CA THR A 44 1.79 -5.24 -17.23
C THR A 44 1.59 -5.05 -15.73
N VAL A 45 2.64 -5.25 -14.92
CA VAL A 45 2.61 -5.01 -13.47
C VAL A 45 2.22 -3.57 -13.17
N GLU A 46 2.83 -2.60 -13.86
CA GLU A 46 2.57 -1.18 -13.62
C GLU A 46 1.16 -0.74 -14.07
N GLN A 47 0.63 -1.32 -15.15
CA GLN A 47 -0.76 -1.09 -15.57
C GLN A 47 -1.73 -1.59 -14.51
N ILE A 48 -1.58 -2.83 -14.04
CA ILE A 48 -2.41 -3.42 -12.99
C ILE A 48 -2.28 -2.58 -11.71
N ARG A 49 -1.06 -2.24 -11.29
CA ARG A 49 -0.81 -1.45 -10.07
C ARG A 49 -1.52 -0.10 -10.10
N ARG A 50 -1.47 0.62 -11.24
CA ARG A 50 -2.17 1.92 -11.40
C ARG A 50 -3.69 1.75 -11.29
N LYS A 51 -4.26 0.75 -11.96
CA LYS A 51 -5.72 0.49 -11.90
C LYS A 51 -6.17 0.08 -10.51
N CYS A 52 -5.43 -0.79 -9.81
CA CYS A 52 -5.71 -1.16 -8.43
C CYS A 52 -5.64 0.06 -7.49
N LYS A 53 -4.68 0.97 -7.71
CA LYS A 53 -4.59 2.22 -6.94
C LYS A 53 -5.81 3.11 -7.15
N LEU A 54 -6.27 3.27 -8.40
CA LEU A 54 -7.49 4.00 -8.72
C LEU A 54 -8.71 3.34 -8.07
N LEU A 55 -8.84 2.02 -8.18
CA LEU A 55 -9.93 1.25 -7.59
C LEU A 55 -10.02 1.45 -6.07
N ARG A 56 -8.88 1.47 -5.36
CA ARG A 56 -8.83 1.82 -3.93
C ARG A 56 -9.34 3.24 -3.67
N THR A 57 -8.89 4.23 -4.46
CA THR A 57 -9.32 5.63 -4.29
C THR A 57 -10.80 5.82 -4.59
N CYS A 58 -11.35 5.15 -5.61
CA CYS A 58 -12.79 5.14 -5.89
C CYS A 58 -13.56 4.48 -4.74
N GLY A 59 -13.06 3.36 -4.21
CA GLY A 59 -13.66 2.70 -3.04
C GLY A 59 -13.70 3.59 -1.80
N GLU A 60 -12.64 4.36 -1.55
CA GLU A 60 -12.58 5.36 -0.48
C GLU A 60 -13.59 6.50 -0.69
N ALA A 61 -13.67 7.03 -1.92
CA ALA A 61 -14.63 8.09 -2.26
C ALA A 61 -16.08 7.61 -2.13
N LEU A 62 -16.35 6.34 -2.44
CA LEU A 62 -17.68 5.75 -2.35
C LEU A 62 -18.23 5.73 -0.92
N ILE A 63 -17.37 5.64 0.11
CA ILE A 63 -17.78 5.62 1.52
C ILE A 63 -18.54 6.90 1.89
N SER A 64 -18.16 8.04 1.34
CA SER A 64 -18.76 9.35 1.61
C SER A 64 -19.74 9.83 0.54
N ALA A 65 -19.78 9.20 -0.63
CA ALA A 65 -20.60 9.61 -1.75
C ALA A 65 -22.10 9.31 -1.53
N SER A 66 -22.99 10.05 -2.19
CA SER A 66 -24.44 9.85 -2.09
C SER A 66 -25.16 10.16 -3.40
N GLY A 67 -26.32 9.54 -3.61
CA GLY A 67 -27.16 9.77 -4.79
C GLY A 67 -26.45 9.41 -6.10
N THR A 68 -26.47 10.33 -7.06
CA THR A 68 -25.91 10.14 -8.40
C THR A 68 -24.39 9.96 -8.40
N GLU A 69 -23.67 10.61 -7.49
CA GLU A 69 -22.21 10.47 -7.35
C GLU A 69 -21.83 9.04 -6.96
N ALA A 70 -22.54 8.44 -6.00
CA ALA A 70 -22.29 7.06 -5.59
C ALA A 70 -22.53 6.07 -6.74
N THR A 71 -23.55 6.30 -7.57
CA THR A 71 -23.80 5.47 -8.76
C THR A 71 -22.67 5.60 -9.78
N GLN A 72 -22.16 6.82 -10.03
CA GLN A 72 -21.05 7.04 -10.96
C GLN A 72 -19.77 6.34 -10.50
N ILE A 73 -19.43 6.45 -9.21
CA ILE A 73 -18.25 5.79 -8.63
C ILE A 73 -18.38 4.27 -8.69
N GLN A 74 -19.58 3.71 -8.42
CA GLN A 74 -19.80 2.27 -8.55
C GLN A 74 -19.60 1.77 -9.99
N GLN A 75 -20.06 2.54 -10.99
CA GLN A 75 -19.84 2.22 -12.40
C GLN A 75 -18.34 2.26 -12.75
N GLU A 76 -17.61 3.26 -12.24
CA GLU A 76 -16.16 3.36 -12.44
C GLU A 76 -15.40 2.19 -11.80
N ILE A 77 -15.76 1.79 -10.57
CA ILE A 77 -15.18 0.61 -9.91
C ILE A 77 -15.42 -0.66 -10.74
N ALA A 78 -16.64 -0.85 -11.26
CA ALA A 78 -16.97 -1.99 -12.10
C ALA A 78 -16.16 -2.00 -13.40
N ALA A 79 -16.02 -0.84 -14.06
CA ALA A 79 -15.20 -0.70 -15.26
C ALA A 79 -13.73 -1.01 -15.00
N LEU A 80 -13.15 -0.46 -13.92
CA LEU A 80 -11.77 -0.75 -13.52
C LEU A 80 -11.55 -2.23 -13.23
N GLY A 81 -12.49 -2.88 -12.55
CA GLY A 81 -12.46 -4.32 -12.31
C GLY A 81 -12.42 -5.13 -13.60
N GLN A 82 -13.25 -4.77 -14.58
CA GLN A 82 -13.30 -5.41 -15.89
C GLN A 82 -12.00 -5.18 -16.68
N GLU A 83 -11.44 -3.98 -16.63
CA GLU A 83 -10.17 -3.66 -17.29
C GLU A 83 -8.99 -4.44 -16.69
N ILE A 84 -8.94 -4.60 -15.36
CA ILE A 84 -7.92 -5.43 -14.70
C ILE A 84 -8.08 -6.88 -15.13
N ALA A 85 -9.30 -7.43 -15.11
CA ALA A 85 -9.57 -8.79 -15.55
C ALA A 85 -9.14 -9.00 -17.01
N SER A 86 -9.48 -8.06 -17.90
CA SER A 86 -9.09 -8.13 -19.32
C SER A 86 -7.57 -8.11 -19.54
N ILE A 87 -6.80 -7.40 -18.71
CA ILE A 87 -5.34 -7.42 -18.79
C ILE A 87 -4.82 -8.81 -18.43
N VAL A 88 -5.33 -9.39 -17.34
CA VAL A 88 -4.91 -10.71 -16.87
C VAL A 88 -5.31 -11.80 -17.87
N ASP A 89 -6.53 -11.76 -18.40
CA ASP A 89 -7.02 -12.71 -19.41
C ASP A 89 -6.23 -12.63 -20.74
N GLY A 90 -5.64 -11.47 -21.03
CA GLY A 90 -4.81 -11.25 -22.21
C GLY A 90 -3.35 -11.67 -22.07
N CYS A 91 -2.89 -12.02 -20.87
CA CYS A 91 -1.52 -12.44 -20.63
C CYS A 91 -1.30 -13.91 -21.02
N ASP A 92 -0.12 -14.22 -21.55
CA ASP A 92 0.34 -15.60 -21.61
C ASP A 92 0.69 -16.14 -20.21
N LEU A 93 0.88 -17.46 -20.12
CA LEU A 93 1.13 -18.12 -18.84
C LEU A 93 2.42 -17.63 -18.18
N ASP A 94 3.48 -17.43 -18.95
CA ASP A 94 4.79 -17.02 -18.43
C ASP A 94 4.70 -15.60 -17.85
N THR A 95 4.14 -14.65 -18.61
CA THR A 95 3.89 -13.28 -18.15
C THR A 95 3.00 -13.28 -16.91
N THR A 96 1.94 -14.10 -16.88
CA THR A 96 1.04 -14.21 -15.73
C THR A 96 1.79 -14.64 -14.48
N ILE A 97 2.65 -15.65 -14.60
CA ILE A 97 3.47 -16.15 -13.50
C ILE A 97 4.41 -15.04 -12.98
N ASP A 98 5.08 -14.31 -13.87
CA ASP A 98 6.02 -13.27 -13.47
C ASP A 98 5.33 -12.04 -12.85
N VAL A 99 4.15 -11.67 -13.36
CA VAL A 99 3.29 -10.66 -12.75
C VAL A 99 2.90 -11.05 -11.32
N ILE A 100 2.47 -12.30 -11.09
CA ILE A 100 2.12 -12.80 -9.75
C ILE A 100 3.34 -12.76 -8.81
N ARG A 101 4.51 -13.19 -9.29
CA ARG A 101 5.77 -13.14 -8.52
C ARG A 101 6.12 -11.70 -8.15
N ALA A 102 6.02 -10.76 -9.09
CA ALA A 102 6.28 -9.34 -8.85
C ALA A 102 5.38 -8.78 -7.74
N PHE A 103 4.07 -9.02 -7.79
CA PHE A 103 3.14 -8.57 -6.74
C PHE A 103 3.42 -9.23 -5.38
N THR A 104 3.79 -10.51 -5.39
CA THR A 104 4.17 -11.24 -4.16
C THR A 104 5.40 -10.63 -3.51
N ILE A 105 6.44 -10.35 -4.30
CA ILE A 105 7.66 -9.69 -3.81
C ILE A 105 7.33 -8.27 -3.31
N TYR A 106 6.53 -7.50 -4.04
CA TYR A 106 6.09 -6.18 -3.60
C TYR A 106 5.40 -6.23 -2.23
N PHE A 107 4.48 -7.20 -2.03
CA PHE A 107 3.81 -7.39 -0.75
C PHE A 107 4.77 -7.74 0.38
N HIS A 108 5.75 -8.63 0.12
CA HIS A 108 6.78 -8.94 1.11
C HIS A 108 7.64 -7.72 1.45
N LEU A 109 8.03 -6.90 0.47
CA LEU A 109 8.79 -5.68 0.72
C LEU A 109 8.02 -4.69 1.61
N VAL A 110 6.77 -4.40 1.26
CA VAL A 110 5.91 -3.50 2.07
C VAL A 110 5.79 -4.02 3.50
N ASN A 111 5.49 -5.31 3.66
CA ASN A 111 5.38 -5.91 4.98
C ASN A 111 6.67 -5.79 5.79
N THR A 112 7.83 -6.11 5.19
CA THR A 112 9.12 -6.02 5.87
C THR A 112 9.44 -4.60 6.30
N VAL A 113 9.18 -3.60 5.46
CA VAL A 113 9.38 -2.19 5.82
C VAL A 113 8.46 -1.80 6.97
N GLU A 114 7.18 -2.13 6.90
CA GLU A 114 6.22 -1.85 7.97
C GLU A 114 6.64 -2.50 9.30
N GLN A 115 7.06 -3.78 9.27
CA GLN A 115 7.56 -4.47 10.47
C GLN A 115 8.78 -3.75 11.05
N HIS A 116 9.74 -3.38 10.20
CA HIS A 116 10.97 -2.71 10.62
C HIS A 116 10.69 -1.32 11.22
N HIS A 117 9.81 -0.53 10.60
CA HIS A 117 9.36 0.76 11.16
C HIS A 117 8.64 0.58 12.49
N ARG A 118 7.79 -0.45 12.59
CA ARG A 118 7.09 -0.77 13.84
C ARG A 118 8.07 -1.11 14.97
N THR A 119 9.09 -1.93 14.71
CA THR A 119 10.14 -2.24 15.68
C THR A 119 10.98 -1.01 16.05
N ARG A 120 11.35 -0.17 15.07
CA ARG A 120 12.08 1.08 15.33
C ARG A 120 11.29 2.01 16.26
N ARG A 121 10.00 2.15 16.02
CA ARG A 121 9.11 2.97 16.85
C ARG A 121 9.01 2.43 18.27
N TYR A 122 8.80 1.12 18.43
CA TYR A 122 8.78 0.49 19.76
C TYR A 122 10.08 0.72 20.53
N ASN A 123 11.24 0.55 19.88
CA ASN A 123 12.54 0.75 20.52
C ASN A 123 12.76 2.22 20.92
N TYR A 124 12.39 3.18 20.06
CA TYR A 124 12.50 4.60 20.38
C TYR A 124 11.60 4.99 21.56
N GLU A 125 10.35 4.51 21.57
CA GLU A 125 9.43 4.75 22.67
C GLU A 125 9.97 4.11 23.97
N ALA A 126 10.50 2.88 23.93
CA ALA A 126 11.08 2.19 25.09
C ALA A 126 12.29 2.91 25.72
N ILE A 127 13.13 3.55 24.88
CA ILE A 127 14.32 4.29 25.32
C ILE A 127 13.94 5.67 25.89
N THR A 128 12.86 6.27 25.38
CA THR A 128 12.47 7.66 25.70
C THR A 128 11.43 7.74 26.82
N SER A 129 10.65 6.69 27.05
CA SER A 129 9.66 6.62 28.13
C SER A 129 10.29 6.17 29.45
N SER A 130 10.13 6.96 30.53
CA SER A 130 10.48 6.52 31.89
C SER A 130 9.41 5.62 32.53
N THR A 131 8.27 5.45 31.85
CA THR A 131 7.18 4.55 32.25
C THR A 131 7.20 3.30 31.38
N PRO A 132 6.94 2.11 31.93
CA PRO A 132 6.87 0.87 31.15
C PRO A 132 5.82 0.99 30.02
N LEU A 133 6.21 0.58 28.81
CA LEU A 133 5.31 0.59 27.65
C LEU A 133 4.09 -0.30 27.87
N HIS A 134 2.91 0.16 27.45
CA HIS A 134 1.67 -0.59 27.54
C HIS A 134 1.79 -1.92 26.76
N GLY A 135 1.59 -3.05 27.45
CA GLY A 135 1.75 -4.41 26.89
C GLY A 135 3.15 -5.02 27.05
N SER A 136 4.11 -4.31 27.63
CA SER A 136 5.42 -4.88 28.01
C SER A 136 5.33 -5.71 29.29
N LEU A 137 6.23 -6.69 29.47
CA LEU A 137 6.33 -7.44 30.74
C LEU A 137 6.60 -6.52 31.94
N ALA A 138 7.33 -5.42 31.73
CA ALA A 138 7.59 -4.40 32.74
C ALA A 138 6.34 -3.58 33.13
N ALA A 139 5.26 -3.64 32.34
CA ALA A 139 3.98 -3.01 32.66
C ALA A 139 3.03 -3.94 33.43
N LEU A 140 3.39 -5.21 33.60
CA LEU A 140 2.61 -6.22 34.34
C LEU A 140 3.12 -6.44 35.78
N VAL A 141 4.24 -5.80 36.15
CA VAL A 141 4.91 -5.88 37.47
C VAL A 141 4.89 -4.51 38.11
#